data_AF-A0A821MTZ9-F1
#
_entry.id   AF-A0A821MTZ9-F1
#
_cell.length_a   1.000
_cell.length_b   1.000
_cell.length_c   1.000
_cell.angle_alpha   90.00
_cell.angle_beta   90.00
_cell.angle_gamma   90.00
#
_symmetry.space_group_name_H-M   'P 1'
#
loop_
_entity.id
_entity.type
_entity.pdbx_description
1 polymer ?
#
loop_
_entity_poly.entity_id
_entity_poly.type
_entity_poly.pdbx_seq_one_letter_code
_entity_poly.pdbx_strand_id
1 'polypeptide(L)' 'FNRIEASVLSVVSTQVKSIQHALSLHVEQFFFEHNEIQLLSTVGIFVTMNPDYVGRTELPESVKTLFRPVAVV' A
#
# COMPACT_ATOMS: atom_id res chain seq x y z
N PHE A 1 2.15 -2.31 10.70
CA PHE A 1 1.30 -1.54 9.77
C PHE A 1 -0.02 -1.12 10.41
N ASN A 2 -0.78 -2.05 10.99
CA ASN A 2 -2.08 -1.78 11.63
C ASN A 2 -2.02 -1.13 13.04
N ARG A 3 -1.06 -0.23 13.25
CA ARG A 3 -0.97 0.71 14.38
C ARG A 3 -1.02 2.18 13.93
N ILE A 4 -1.06 2.40 12.62
CA ILE A 4 -1.15 3.72 11.99
C ILE A 4 -2.62 4.14 11.99
N GLU A 5 -2.88 5.42 12.21
CA GLU A 5 -4.23 5.97 12.16
C GLU A 5 -4.90 5.75 10.78
N ALA A 6 -6.21 5.51 10.80
CA ALA A 6 -6.96 5.21 9.58
C ALA A 6 -6.90 6.35 8.55
N SER A 7 -6.85 7.60 9.00
CA SER A 7 -6.69 8.80 8.16
C SER A 7 -5.39 8.76 7.35
N VAL A 8 -4.28 8.47 8.02
CA VAL A 8 -2.94 8.34 7.41
C VAL A 8 -2.90 7.14 6.46
N LEU A 9 -3.48 6.00 6.86
CA LEU A 9 -3.57 4.81 6.01
C LEU A 9 -4.36 5.07 4.73
N SER A 10 -5.39 5.92 4.77
CA SER A 10 -6.14 6.30 3.58
C SER A 10 -5.29 7.11 2.60
N VAL A 11 -4.43 8.01 3.08
CA VAL A 11 -3.47 8.73 2.21
C VAL A 11 -2.42 7.76 1.64
N VAL A 12 -1.89 6.86 2.47
CA VAL A 12 -0.95 5.84 1.99
C VAL A 12 -1.58 4.96 0.91
N SER A 13 -2.89 4.68 0.99
CA SER A 13 -3.59 3.87 -0.02
C SER A 13 -3.56 4.51 -1.41
N THR A 14 -3.68 5.84 -1.52
CA THR A 14 -3.65 6.52 -2.82
C THR A 14 -2.25 6.48 -3.43
N GLN A 15 -1.21 6.61 -2.59
CA GLN A 15 0.19 6.50 -2.98
C GLN A 15 0.54 5.10 -3.48
N VAL A 16 0.17 4.06 -2.71
CA VAL A 16 0.38 2.66 -3.09
C VAL A 16 -0.34 2.35 -4.40
N LYS A 17 -1.58 2.82 -4.56
CA LYS A 17 -2.36 2.63 -5.80
C LYS A 17 -1.67 3.28 -7.00
N SER A 18 -1.11 4.48 -6.83
CA SER A 18 -0.34 5.15 -7.89
C SER A 18 0.85 4.30 -8.36
N ILE A 19 1.62 3.75 -7.41
CA ILE A 19 2.76 2.87 -7.70
C ILE A 19 2.31 1.58 -8.42
N GLN A 20 1.28 0.90 -7.90
CA GLN A 20 0.75 -0.33 -8.50
C GLN A 20 0.22 -0.09 -9.92
N HIS A 21 -0.42 1.06 -10.16
CA HIS A 21 -0.90 1.43 -11.48
C HIS A 21 0.26 1.64 -12.46
N ALA A 22 1.30 2.39 -12.05
CA ALA A 22 2.50 2.58 -12.86
C ALA A 22 3.19 1.25 -13.20
N LEU A 23 3.31 0.34 -12.22
CA LEU A 23 3.83 -1.02 -12.44
C LEU A 23 2.99 -1.81 -13.45
N SER A 24 1.66 -1.76 -13.34
CA SER A 24 0.77 -2.47 -14.26
C SER A 24 0.87 -1.97 -15.72
N LEU A 25 1.19 -0.69 -15.89
CA LEU A 25 1.39 -0.06 -17.20
C LEU A 25 2.81 -0.24 -17.75
N HIS A 26 3.73 -0.82 -16.97
CA HIS A 26 5.13 -1.04 -17.36
C HIS A 26 5.86 0.25 -17.79
N VAL A 27 5.56 1.38 -17.14
CA VAL A 27 6.22 2.67 -17.44
C VAL A 27 7.58 2.76 -16.74
N GLU A 28 8.53 3.48 -17.34
CA GLU A 28 9.86 3.71 -16.74
C GLU A 28 9.87 4.89 -15.76
N GLN A 29 8.93 5.82 -15.90
CA GLN A 29 8.76 7.00 -15.06
C GLN A 29 7.27 7.27 -14.82
N PHE A 30 6.94 7.83 -13.67
CA PHE A 30 5.57 8.23 -13.35
C PHE A 30 5.54 9.43 -12.40
N PHE A 31 4.43 10.16 -12.41
CA PHE A 31 4.20 11.24 -11.46
C PHE A 31 3.80 10.68 -10.08
N PHE A 32 4.58 11.03 -9.07
CA PHE A 32 4.36 10.68 -7.68
C PHE A 32 4.54 11.92 -6.80
N GLU A 33 3.51 12.26 -6.00
CA GLU A 33 3.54 13.42 -5.09
C GLU A 33 4.07 14.70 -5.77
N HIS A 34 3.52 15.02 -6.95
CA HIS A 34 3.84 16.20 -7.75
C HIS A 34 5.24 16.22 -8.40
N ASN A 35 5.96 15.09 -8.38
CA ASN A 35 7.26 14.96 -9.03
C ASN A 35 7.26 13.79 -10.02
N GLU A 36 7.95 13.94 -11.14
CA GLU A 36 8.23 12.82 -12.05
C GLU A 36 9.43 12.05 -11.53
N ILE A 37 9.25 10.76 -11.25
CA ILE A 37 10.28 9.89 -10.68
C ILE A 37 10.45 8.62 -11.51
N GLN A 38 11.64 8.03 -11.45
CA GLN A 38 11.91 6.73 -12.05
C GLN A 38 11.19 5.61 -11.29
N LEU A 39 10.57 4.69 -12.05
CA LEU A 39 9.98 3.48 -11.50
C LEU A 39 10.98 2.32 -11.59
N LEU A 40 11.23 1.67 -10.45
CA LEU A 40 11.97 0.41 -10.41
C LEU A 40 10.98 -0.75 -10.46
N SER A 41 10.99 -1.51 -11.57
CA SER A 41 10.06 -2.64 -11.78
C SER A 41 10.22 -3.78 -10.76
N THR A 42 11.33 -3.82 -10.04
CA THR A 42 11.61 -4.80 -8.97
C THR A 42 11.00 -4.43 -7.62
N VAL A 43 10.31 -3.29 -7.50
CA VAL A 43 9.69 -2.86 -6.23
C VAL A 43 8.52 -3.77 -5.85
N GLY A 44 8.43 -4.11 -4.57
CA GLY A 44 7.32 -4.89 -4.00
C GLY A 44 6.82 -4.23 -2.73
N ILE A 45 5.49 -4.21 -2.54
CA ILE A 45 4.85 -3.61 -1.37
C ILE A 45 4.13 -4.71 -0.61
N PHE A 46 4.46 -4.87 0.66
CA PHE A 46 3.90 -5.90 1.53
C PHE A 46 3.41 -5.28 2.84
N VAL A 47 2.26 -5.75 3.31
CA VAL A 47 1.67 -5.33 4.58
C VAL A 47 1.51 -6.54 5.48
N THR A 48 2.10 -6.47 6.66
CA THR A 48 1.88 -7.46 7.72
C THR A 48 0.96 -6.89 8.78
N MET A 49 -0.09 -7.63 9.12
CA MET A 49 -1.01 -7.31 10.21
C MET A 49 -1.09 -8.48 11.19
N ASN A 50 -1.22 -8.15 12.47
CA ASN A 50 -1.63 -9.09 13.50
C ASN A 50 -2.91 -8.49 14.12
N PRO A 51 -4.11 -8.95 13.71
CA PRO A 51 -5.37 -8.35 14.13
C PRO A 51 -5.73 -8.67 15.59
N ASP A 52 -5.31 -9.81 16.12
CA ASP A 52 -5.75 -10.32 17.43
C ASP A 52 -4.94 -9.78 18.62
N TYR A 53 -3.94 -8.93 18.37
CA TYR A 53 -3.08 -8.39 19.42
C TYR A 53 -3.59 -7.02 19.91
N VAL A 54 -3.47 -6.75 21.21
CA VAL A 54 -3.95 -5.48 21.81
C VAL A 54 -3.33 -4.25 21.14
N GLY A 55 -4.15 -3.22 20.92
CA GLY A 55 -3.74 -1.96 20.30
C GLY A 55 -3.49 -2.08 18.79
N ARG A 56 -4.07 -3.09 18.15
CA ARG A 56 -4.05 -3.30 16.71
C ARG A 56 -5.44 -3.08 16.15
N THR A 57 -5.52 -2.34 15.05
CA THR A 57 -6.78 -2.11 14.35
C THR A 57 -6.88 -2.98 13.11
N GLU A 58 -8.07 -3.14 12.55
CA GLU A 58 -8.19 -3.61 11.19
C GLU A 58 -7.71 -2.54 10.20
N LEU A 59 -7.27 -2.98 9.03
CA LEU A 59 -6.95 -2.07 7.94
C LEU A 59 -8.24 -1.44 7.36
N PRO A 60 -8.22 -0.16 6.95
CA PRO A 60 -9.31 0.43 6.19
C PRO A 60 -9.54 -0.31 4.87
N GLU A 61 -10.78 -0.29 4.37
CA GLU A 61 -11.16 -0.98 3.13
C GLU A 61 -10.36 -0.49 1.90
N SER A 62 -10.04 0.81 1.87
CA SER A 62 -9.20 1.42 0.84
C SER A 62 -7.81 0.80 0.76
N VAL A 63 -7.28 0.29 1.87
CA VAL A 63 -6.00 -0.43 1.91
C VAL A 63 -6.23 -1.91 1.60
N LYS A 64 -7.22 -2.56 2.21
CA LYS A 64 -7.51 -3.99 2.02
C LYS A 64 -7.67 -4.35 0.55
N THR A 65 -8.38 -3.52 -0.22
CA THR A 65 -8.62 -3.72 -1.66
C THR A 65 -7.36 -3.70 -2.54
N LEU A 66 -6.24 -3.15 -2.05
CA LEU A 66 -4.97 -3.05 -2.79
C LEU A 66 -4.07 -4.28 -2.61
N PHE A 67 -4.38 -5.17 -1.66
CA PHE A 67 -3.53 -6.29 -1.29
C PHE A 67 -4.28 -7.62 -1.37
N ARG A 68 -3.53 -8.69 -1.63
CA ARG A 68 -4.05 -10.06 -1.52
C ARG A 68 -3.83 -10.53 -0.08
N PRO A 69 -4.87 -10.97 0.65
CA PRO A 69 -4.71 -11.44 2.03
C PRO A 69 -4.00 -12.77 2.06
N VAL A 70 -3.08 -12.94 3.02
CA VAL A 70 -2.42 -14.20 3.33
C VAL A 70 -2.47 -14.38 4.85
N ALA A 71 -3.00 -15.51 5.31
CA ALA A 71 -2.93 -15.92 6.70
C ALA A 71 -1.81 -16.96 6.84
N VAL A 72 -0.86 -16.69 7.73
CA VAL A 72 0.15 -17.67 8.14
C VAL A 72 -0.38 -18.33 9.40
N VAL A 73 -0.69 -19.63 9.30
CA VAL A 73 -1.20 -20.47 10.39
C VAL A 73 -0.07 -21.25 11.01
#